data_AF-A0A661KQV8-F1
#
_entry.id   AF-A0A661KQV8-F1
#
_cell.length_a   1.000
_cell.length_b   1.000
_cell.length_c   1.000
_cell.angle_alpha   90.00
_cell.angle_beta   90.00
_cell.angle_gamma   90.00
#
_symmetry.space_group_name_H-M   'P 1'
#
loop_
_entity.id
_entity.type
_entity.pdbx_description
1 polymer ?
#
loop_
_entity_poly.entity_id
_entity_poly.type
_entity_poly.pdbx_seq_one_letter_code
_entity_poly.pdbx_strand_id
1 'polypeptide(L)'
;MKRAERAKKRGLISATLKPIQKKLQYLEERIDELEREKTELEAILSNPELFKDQDKSLPLLNEYGNIKKKREDLMGRWEHGHEELERAKRKFGLL
;
A
#
# COMPACT_ATOMS: atom_id res chain seq x y z
N MET A 1 25.09 -1.16 -31.30
CA MET A 1 23.64 -1.10 -30.97
C MET A 1 23.03 0.14 -31.62
N LYS A 2 22.08 -0.04 -32.56
CA LYS A 2 21.45 1.06 -33.31
C LYS A 2 20.46 1.83 -32.41
N ARG A 3 20.19 3.12 -32.72
CA ARG A 3 19.28 3.99 -31.93
C ARG A 3 17.90 3.37 -31.72
N ALA A 4 17.38 2.65 -32.73
CA ALA A 4 16.11 1.94 -32.67
C ALA A 4 16.08 0.78 -31.67
N GLU A 5 17.14 -0.04 -31.59
CA GLU A 5 17.25 -1.14 -30.62
C GLU A 5 17.27 -0.62 -29.19
N ARG A 6 18.00 0.48 -28.94
CA ARG A 6 18.02 1.15 -27.63
C ARG A 6 16.63 1.65 -27.24
N ALA A 7 15.88 2.23 -28.18
CA ALA A 7 14.51 2.69 -27.95
C ALA A 7 13.56 1.52 -27.63
N LYS A 8 13.64 0.42 -28.39
CA LYS A 8 12.84 -0.79 -28.16
C LYS A 8 13.13 -1.41 -26.78
N LYS A 9 14.40 -1.50 -26.39
CA LYS A 9 14.80 -2.00 -25.06
C LYS A 9 14.21 -1.14 -23.94
N ARG A 10 14.32 0.19 -24.04
CA ARG A 10 13.71 1.11 -23.05
C ARG A 10 12.18 0.98 -23.00
N GLY A 11 11.54 0.81 -24.16
CA GLY A 11 10.09 0.59 -24.24
C GLY A 11 9.67 -0.66 -23.48
N LEU A 12 10.36 -1.78 -23.68
CA LEU A 12 10.07 -3.05 -23.00
C LEU A 12 10.27 -2.94 -21.47
N ILE A 13 11.37 -2.31 -21.05
CA ILE A 13 11.64 -2.06 -19.63
C ILE A 13 10.49 -1.23 -19.03
N SER A 14 10.16 -0.09 -19.66
CA SER A 14 9.10 0.78 -19.18
C SER A 14 7.74 0.10 -19.15
N ALA A 15 7.40 -0.71 -20.15
CA ALA A 15 6.13 -1.43 -20.21
C ALA A 15 6.00 -2.48 -19.11
N THR A 16 7.13 -3.04 -18.66
CA THR A 16 7.17 -4.06 -17.59
C THR A 16 7.17 -3.42 -16.20
N LEU A 17 7.96 -2.37 -15.98
CA LEU A 17 8.14 -1.79 -14.65
C LEU A 17 7.01 -0.83 -14.25
N LYS A 18 6.49 -0.02 -15.19
CA LYS A 18 5.48 1.02 -14.87
C LYS A 18 4.21 0.47 -14.21
N PRO A 19 3.62 -0.66 -14.66
CA PRO A 19 2.43 -1.20 -14.02
C PRO A 19 2.70 -1.59 -12.56
N ILE A 20 3.84 -2.20 -12.27
CA ILE A 20 4.24 -2.61 -10.91
C ILE A 20 4.44 -1.37 -10.03
N GLN A 21 5.15 -0.36 -10.54
CA GLN A 21 5.37 0.90 -9.82
C GLN A 21 4.05 1.63 -9.53
N LYS A 22 3.11 1.68 -10.48
CA LYS A 22 1.79 2.28 -10.27
C LYS A 22 0.97 1.53 -9.22
N LYS A 23 1.04 0.19 -9.22
CA LYS A 23 0.38 -0.63 -8.21
C LYS A 23 0.96 -0.36 -6.81
N LEU A 24 2.28 -0.27 -6.70
CA LEU A 24 2.95 0.08 -5.44
C LEU A 24 2.56 1.47 -4.94
N GLN A 25 2.58 2.47 -5.82
CA GLN A 25 2.14 3.83 -5.48
C GLN A 25 0.69 3.83 -4.94
N TYR A 26 -0.22 3.13 -5.61
CA TYR A 26 -1.61 3.03 -5.13
C TYR A 26 -1.72 2.34 -3.76
N LEU A 27 -0.92 1.30 -3.52
CA LEU A 27 -0.89 0.62 -2.22
C LEU A 27 -0.36 1.56 -1.13
N GLU A 28 0.70 2.32 -1.41
CA GLU A 28 1.28 3.30 -0.50
C GLU A 28 0.27 4.39 -0.14
N GLU A 29 -0.38 5.01 -1.15
CA GLU A 29 -1.43 6.01 -0.95
C GLU A 29 -2.56 5.44 -0.07
N ARG A 30 -2.98 4.20 -0.31
CA ARG A 30 -4.04 3.57 0.47
C ARG A 30 -3.62 3.22 1.91
N ILE A 31 -2.36 2.83 2.12
CA ILE A 31 -1.80 2.58 3.46
C ILE A 31 -1.76 3.91 4.25
N ASP A 32 -1.32 4.98 3.61
CA ASP A 32 -1.25 6.31 4.23
C ASP A 32 -2.63 6.84 4.63
N GLU A 33 -3.65 6.64 3.78
CA GLU A 33 -5.05 6.96 4.10
C GLU A 33 -5.53 6.19 5.34
N LEU A 34 -5.30 4.87 5.38
CA LEU A 34 -5.71 4.04 6.51
C LEU A 34 -4.99 4.42 7.81
N GLU A 35 -3.73 4.85 7.75
CA GLU A 35 -3.00 5.31 8.94
C GLU A 35 -3.54 6.64 9.47
N ARG A 36 -3.99 7.53 8.59
CA ARG A 36 -4.68 8.76 9.00
C ARG A 36 -6.02 8.46 9.65
N GLU A 37 -6.86 7.65 9.00
CA GLU A 37 -8.15 7.18 9.56
C GLU A 37 -7.94 6.51 10.93
N LYS A 38 -6.91 5.66 11.05
CA LYS A 38 -6.55 5.02 12.31
C LYS A 38 -6.20 6.02 13.40
N THR A 39 -5.38 7.03 13.08
CA THR A 39 -4.93 8.04 14.04
C THR A 39 -6.10 8.89 14.53
N GLU A 40 -7.00 9.27 13.64
CA GLU A 40 -8.23 9.99 13.99
C GLU A 40 -9.12 9.16 14.93
N LEU A 41 -9.26 7.87 14.64
CA LEU A 41 -10.04 6.95 15.45
C LEU A 41 -9.39 6.67 16.81
N GLU A 42 -8.06 6.58 16.88
CA GLU A 42 -7.30 6.46 18.14
C GLU A 42 -7.51 7.68 19.04
N ALA A 43 -7.56 8.89 18.47
CA ALA A 43 -7.86 10.09 19.23
C ALA A 43 -9.27 10.03 19.85
N ILE A 44 -10.27 9.53 19.12
CA ILE A 44 -11.64 9.35 19.61
C ILE A 44 -11.69 8.28 20.71
N LEU A 45 -11.07 7.12 20.44
CA LEU A 45 -11.05 5.97 21.35
C LEU A 45 -10.22 6.23 22.61
N SER A 46 -9.39 7.27 22.64
CA SER A 46 -8.65 7.68 23.84
C SER A 46 -9.55 8.27 24.93
N ASN A 47 -10.80 8.65 24.61
CA ASN A 47 -11.74 9.21 25.58
C ASN A 47 -12.44 8.11 26.41
N PRO A 48 -12.19 8.00 27.73
CA PRO A 48 -12.80 6.96 28.58
C PRO A 48 -14.32 7.06 28.68
N GLU A 49 -14.89 8.27 28.52
CA GLU A 49 -16.34 8.51 28.62
C GLU A 49 -17.11 7.81 27.49
N LEU A 50 -16.48 7.59 26.34
CA LEU A 50 -17.06 6.88 25.20
C LEU A 50 -17.48 5.45 25.56
N PHE A 51 -16.76 4.81 26.48
CA PHE A 51 -17.01 3.42 26.88
C PHE A 51 -18.16 3.26 27.88
N LYS A 52 -18.77 4.36 28.33
CA LYS A 52 -20.02 4.32 29.11
C LYS A 52 -21.22 3.97 28.23
N ASP A 53 -21.08 4.13 26.90
CA ASP A 53 -22.10 3.80 25.91
C ASP A 53 -21.56 2.73 24.96
N GLN A 54 -21.99 1.48 25.16
CA GLN A 54 -21.54 0.35 24.36
C GLN A 54 -22.01 0.45 22.91
N ASP A 55 -23.19 1.03 22.65
CA ASP A 55 -23.73 1.19 21.30
C ASP A 55 -22.88 2.16 20.47
N LYS A 56 -22.19 3.10 21.12
CA LYS A 56 -21.25 4.04 20.46
C LYS A 56 -19.82 3.52 20.38
N SER A 57 -19.33 2.84 21.41
CA SER A 57 -17.93 2.38 21.47
C SER A 57 -17.67 1.12 20.62
N LEU A 58 -18.61 0.18 20.54
CA LEU A 58 -18.42 -1.06 19.78
C LEU A 58 -18.22 -0.84 18.27
N PRO A 59 -18.99 0.01 17.57
CA PRO A 59 -18.75 0.30 16.15
C PRO A 59 -17.34 0.86 15.89
N LEU A 60 -16.87 1.78 16.73
CA LEU A 60 -15.56 2.40 16.61
C LEU A 60 -14.42 1.40 16.85
N LEU A 61 -14.56 0.51 17.82
CA LEU A 61 -13.60 -0.58 18.04
C LEU A 61 -13.55 -1.57 16.86
N ASN A 62 -14.71 -1.90 16.28
CA ASN A 62 -14.79 -2.76 15.11
C ASN A 62 -14.14 -2.11 13.88
N GLU A 63 -14.41 -0.83 13.65
CA GLU A 63 -13.78 -0.06 12.59
C GLU A 63 -12.26 0.00 12.75
N TYR A 64 -11.78 0.27 13.96
CA TYR A 64 -10.35 0.27 14.29
C TYR A 64 -9.69 -1.08 14.02
N GLY A 65 -10.34 -2.17 14.45
CA GLY A 65 -9.89 -3.54 14.17
C GLY A 65 -9.85 -3.85 12.67
N ASN A 66 -10.84 -3.36 11.91
CA ASN A 66 -10.91 -3.54 10.46
C ASN A 66 -9.82 -2.74 9.73
N ILE A 67 -9.54 -1.50 10.15
CA ILE A 67 -8.46 -0.67 9.59
C ILE A 67 -7.12 -1.37 9.79
N LYS A 68 -6.85 -1.90 10.99
CA LYS A 68 -5.62 -2.68 11.27
C LYS A 68 -5.48 -3.90 10.36
N LYS A 69 -6.55 -4.69 10.20
CA LYS A 69 -6.53 -5.88 9.33
C LYS A 69 -6.30 -5.51 7.87
N LYS A 70 -6.99 -4.47 7.37
CA LYS A 70 -6.82 -3.97 6.00
C LYS A 70 -5.39 -3.48 5.76
N ARG A 71 -4.83 -2.73 6.71
CA ARG A 71 -3.45 -2.26 6.63
C ARG A 71 -2.46 -3.42 6.53
N GLU A 72 -2.61 -4.44 7.36
CA GLU A 72 -1.74 -5.63 7.33
C GLU A 72 -1.78 -6.35 5.97
N ASP A 73 -2.99 -6.54 5.41
CA ASP A 73 -3.15 -7.11 4.07
C ASP A 73 -2.49 -6.23 2.98
N LEU A 74 -2.63 -4.91 3.06
CA LEU A 74 -1.99 -3.99 2.12
C LEU A 74 -0.46 -4.00 2.25
N MET A 75 0.08 -4.10 3.46
CA MET A 75 1.52 -4.24 3.69
C MET A 75 2.05 -5.52 3.03
N GLY A 76 1.38 -6.66 3.22
CA GLY A 76 1.77 -7.91 2.55
C GLY A 76 1.73 -7.82 1.02
N ARG A 77 0.74 -7.12 0.46
CA ARG A 77 0.67 -6.86 -0.99
C ARG A 77 1.77 -5.90 -1.47
N TRP A 78 2.11 -4.92 -0.66
CA TRP A 78 3.18 -3.96 -0.95
C TRP A 78 4.54 -4.67 -0.96
N GLU A 79 4.83 -5.50 0.04
CA GLU A 79 6.04 -6.33 0.09
C GLU A 79 6.14 -7.23 -1.14
N HIS A 80 5.07 -7.95 -1.46
CA HIS A 80 5.02 -8.79 -2.66
C HIS A 80 5.27 -7.97 -3.94
N GLY A 81 4.66 -6.79 -4.06
CA GLY A 81 4.86 -5.90 -5.21
C GLY A 81 6.31 -5.41 -5.33
N HIS A 82 6.99 -5.16 -4.21
CA HIS A 82 8.41 -4.84 -4.19
C HIS A 82 9.25 -6.00 -4.67
N GLU A 83 8.98 -7.22 -4.23
CA GLU A 83 9.67 -8.40 -4.76
C GLU A 83 9.45 -8.59 -6.27
N GLU A 84 8.22 -8.38 -6.76
CA GLU A 84 7.92 -8.43 -8.20
C GLU A 84 8.74 -7.38 -8.97
N LEU A 85 8.83 -6.16 -8.44
CA LEU A 85 9.61 -5.08 -9.03
C LEU A 85 11.10 -5.42 -9.08
N GLU A 86 11.65 -5.95 -7.99
CA GLU A 86 13.05 -6.35 -7.88
C GLU A 86 13.37 -7.50 -8.84
N ARG A 87 12.51 -8.52 -8.93
CA ARG A 87 12.63 -9.60 -9.93
C ARG A 87 12.62 -9.06 -11.36
N ALA A 88 11.72 -8.12 -11.67
CA ALA A 88 11.62 -7.51 -12.99
C ALA A 88 12.86 -6.68 -13.34
N LYS A 89 13.40 -5.91 -12.40
CA LYS A 89 14.65 -5.15 -12.57
C LYS A 89 15.84 -6.07 -12.83
N ARG A 90 15.99 -7.16 -12.07
CA ARG A 90 17.05 -8.17 -12.28
C ARG A 90 16.98 -8.78 -13.68
N LYS A 91 15.77 -9.10 -14.18
CA LYS A 91 15.57 -9.60 -15.55
C LYS A 91 16.14 -8.67 -16.64
N PHE A 92 16.16 -7.37 -16.39
CA PHE A 92 16.70 -6.38 -17.32
C PHE A 92 18.14 -5.94 -17.02
N GLY A 93 18.78 -6.50 -15.98
CA GLY A 93 20.12 -6.11 -15.53
C GLY A 93 20.17 -4.69 -14.95
N LEU A 94 19.10 -4.28 -14.26
CA LEU A 94 19.00 -2.96 -13.61
C LEU A 94 19.36 -3.00 -12.12
N LEU A 95 19.70 -4.19 -11.62
CA LEU A 95 20.13 -4.54 -10.27
C LEU A 95 21.13 -5.69 -10.34
#